data_AF-Q2USG7-F1
#
_entry.id   AF-Q2USG7-F1
#
_cell.length_a   1.000
_cell.length_b   1.000
_cell.length_c   1.000
_cell.angle_alpha   90.00
_cell.angle_beta   90.00
_cell.angle_gamma   90.00
#
_symmetry.space_group_name_H-M   'P 1'
#
loop_
_entity.id
_entity.type
_entity.pdbx_description
1 polymer ?
#
loop_
_entity_poly.entity_id
_entity_poly.type
_entity_poly.pdbx_seq_one_letter_code
_entity_poly.pdbx_strand_id
1 'polypeptide(L)'
;MIRDEDHIIIHAASSINLGSALKRVSDPIIGASEIMANLAFTCKRLDRFIYVSSAYSNAHLYPRGPDADVQINEEICEPGRQSLVLDELNEVRKSGTSQAYEAENFPWAYAYAKHITERLLQHYFSVHAAEKKLLIIRPTN
;
A
#
# COMPACT_ATOMS: atom_id res chain seq x y z
N MET A 1 1.24 -4.24 30.43
CA MET A 1 2.25 -4.30 29.36
C MET A 1 1.48 -4.18 28.05
N ILE A 2 1.65 -3.11 27.27
CA ILE A 2 0.75 -2.78 26.13
C ILE A 2 0.51 -4.01 25.24
N ARG A 3 1.56 -4.78 24.91
CA ARG A 3 1.49 -5.95 23.99
C ARG A 3 0.63 -7.15 24.44
N ASP A 4 0.19 -7.20 25.70
CA ASP A 4 -0.64 -8.28 26.24
C ASP A 4 -2.14 -7.92 26.31
N GLU A 5 -2.55 -6.78 25.75
CA GLU A 5 -3.95 -6.37 25.60
C GLU A 5 -4.50 -6.61 24.19
N ASP A 6 -5.80 -6.40 23.96
CA ASP A 6 -6.37 -6.44 22.61
C ASP A 6 -5.96 -5.15 21.86
N HIS A 7 -5.45 -5.29 20.64
CA HIS A 7 -4.89 -4.17 19.87
C HIS A 7 -5.70 -3.83 18.64
N ILE A 8 -6.08 -2.57 18.54
CA ILE A 8 -6.47 -1.94 17.28
C ILE A 8 -5.37 -0.95 16.91
N ILE A 9 -4.71 -1.19 15.77
CA ILE A 9 -3.68 -0.29 15.24
C ILE A 9 -4.28 0.47 14.07
N ILE A 10 -4.29 1.80 14.16
CA ILE A 10 -4.73 2.69 13.08
C ILE A 10 -3.50 3.40 12.50
N HIS A 11 -3.03 2.94 11.34
CA HIS A 11 -1.92 3.55 10.63
C HIS A 11 -2.44 4.57 9.60
N ALA A 12 -2.60 5.82 10.06
CA ALA A 12 -3.00 6.96 9.24
C ALA A 12 -1.84 7.88 8.81
N ALA A 13 -0.65 7.69 9.39
CA ALA A 13 0.52 8.50 9.09
C ALA A 13 0.99 8.27 7.66
N SER A 14 1.15 9.33 6.88
CA SER A 14 1.62 9.25 5.50
C SER A 14 2.19 10.58 5.02
N SER A 15 3.20 10.54 4.14
CA SER A 15 3.72 11.74 3.48
C SER A 15 2.89 12.05 2.23
N ILE A 16 1.92 12.94 2.36
CA ILE A 16 1.07 13.37 1.24
C ILE A 16 1.83 14.45 0.45
N ASN A 17 2.66 14.01 -0.50
CA ASN A 17 3.40 14.91 -1.38
C ASN A 17 3.28 14.44 -2.84
N LEU A 18 2.36 15.07 -3.58
CA LEU A 18 2.05 14.70 -4.96
C LEU A 18 3.14 15.11 -5.98
N GLY A 19 4.00 16.06 -5.63
CA GLY A 19 5.07 16.55 -6.52
C GLY A 19 6.44 15.89 -6.30
N SER A 20 6.55 14.97 -5.33
CA SER A 20 7.82 14.31 -5.02
C SER A 20 8.01 13.03 -5.82
N ALA A 21 9.26 12.75 -6.18
CA ALA A 21 9.64 11.48 -6.80
C ALA A 21 9.42 10.29 -5.85
N LEU A 22 9.22 9.09 -6.41
CA LEU A 22 8.95 7.86 -5.66
C LEU A 22 9.99 7.60 -4.57
N LYS A 23 11.28 7.73 -4.89
CA LYS A 23 12.38 7.62 -3.93
C LYS A 23 12.20 8.45 -2.65
N ARG A 24 11.58 9.64 -2.74
CA ARG A 24 11.41 10.53 -1.58
C ARG A 24 10.19 10.14 -0.74
N VAL A 25 9.16 9.57 -1.36
CA VAL A 25 7.91 9.20 -0.68
C VAL A 25 7.88 7.73 -0.27
N SER A 26 8.76 6.88 -0.81
CA SER A 26 8.79 5.44 -0.56
C SER A 26 9.01 5.11 0.91
N ASP A 27 10.07 5.61 1.54
CA ASP A 27 10.39 5.28 2.93
C ASP A 27 9.32 5.75 3.94
N PRO A 28 8.86 7.02 3.91
CA PRO A 28 7.84 7.49 4.86
C PRO A 28 6.46 6.87 4.63
N ILE A 29 6.21 6.18 3.52
CA ILE A 29 4.94 5.50 3.24
C ILE A 29 5.11 3.98 3.40
N ILE A 30 5.91 3.37 2.53
CA ILE A 30 6.12 1.92 2.45
C ILE A 30 6.90 1.43 3.67
N GLY A 31 8.08 2.01 3.93
CA GLY A 31 8.94 1.59 5.04
C GLY A 31 8.28 1.78 6.41
N ALA A 32 7.61 2.92 6.62
CA ALA A 32 6.82 3.17 7.82
C ALA A 32 5.70 2.13 7.99
N SER A 33 4.99 1.78 6.91
CA SER A 33 3.92 0.78 6.95
C SER A 33 4.44 -0.61 7.28
N GLU A 34 5.60 -1.01 6.75
CA GLU A 34 6.27 -2.27 7.11
C GLU A 34 6.63 -2.34 8.59
N ILE A 35 7.17 -1.24 9.15
CA ILE A 35 7.49 -1.17 10.58
C ILE A 35 6.21 -1.35 11.42
N MET A 36 5.12 -0.69 11.03
CA MET A 36 3.84 -0.79 11.74
C MET A 36 3.22 -2.18 11.61
N ALA A 37 3.32 -2.84 10.46
CA ALA A 37 2.87 -4.22 10.28
C ALA A 37 3.70 -5.17 11.16
N ASN A 38 5.03 -5.03 11.18
CA ASN A 38 5.90 -5.82 12.05
C ASN A 38 5.55 -5.63 13.53
N LEU A 39 5.29 -4.40 13.97
CA LEU A 39 4.80 -4.14 15.32
C LEU A 39 3.48 -4.87 15.60
N ALA A 40 2.53 -4.82 14.66
CA ALA A 40 1.25 -5.51 14.77
C ALA A 40 1.41 -7.03 14.95
N PHE A 41 2.36 -7.64 14.24
CA PHE A 41 2.66 -9.07 14.37
C PHE A 41 3.30 -9.44 15.72
N THR A 42 3.88 -8.47 16.46
CA THR A 42 4.33 -8.70 17.85
C THR A 42 3.19 -8.64 18.88
N CYS A 43 2.00 -8.16 18.51
CA CYS A 43 0.85 -8.08 19.40
C CYS A 43 0.14 -9.43 19.48
N LYS A 44 0.23 -10.10 20.64
CA LYS A 44 -0.37 -11.43 20.85
C LYS A 44 -1.88 -11.46 20.58
N ARG A 45 -2.57 -10.34 20.86
CA ARG A 45 -4.01 -10.18 20.64
C ARG A 45 -4.32 -8.99 19.73
N LEU A 46 -3.69 -8.96 18.54
CA LEU A 46 -4.12 -8.04 17.49
C LEU A 46 -5.57 -8.37 17.07
N ASP A 47 -6.47 -7.41 17.26
CA ASP A 47 -7.86 -7.47 16.78
C ASP A 47 -7.94 -6.97 15.33
N ARG A 48 -7.39 -5.78 15.08
CA ARG A 48 -7.45 -5.12 13.77
C ARG A 48 -6.23 -4.25 13.49
N PHE A 49 -5.77 -4.31 12.25
CA PHE A 49 -4.80 -3.39 11.67
C PHE A 49 -5.49 -2.61 10.55
N ILE A 50 -5.63 -1.30 10.74
CA ILE A 50 -6.28 -0.39 9.81
C ILE A 50 -5.21 0.42 9.11
N TYR A 51 -5.11 0.28 7.79
CA TYR A 51 -4.26 1.10 6.95
C TYR A 51 -5.09 2.14 6.22
N VAL A 52 -4.78 3.42 6.44
CA VAL A 52 -5.39 4.51 5.67
C VAL A 52 -4.57 4.72 4.41
N SER A 53 -5.10 4.22 3.29
CA SER A 53 -4.54 4.41 1.95
C SER A 53 -5.07 5.70 1.32
N SER A 54 -5.46 5.68 0.05
CA SER A 54 -6.04 6.82 -0.66
C SER A 54 -6.87 6.32 -1.84
N ALA A 55 -7.96 7.03 -2.17
CA ALA A 55 -8.72 6.79 -3.41
C ALA A 55 -7.85 6.90 -4.67
N TYR A 56 -6.71 7.60 -4.60
CA TYR A 56 -5.76 7.72 -5.72
C TYR A 56 -4.90 6.46 -5.96
N SER A 57 -4.91 5.45 -5.08
CA SER A 57 -4.08 4.24 -5.27
C SER A 57 -4.36 3.50 -6.59
N ASN A 58 -5.57 3.65 -7.13
CA ASN A 58 -5.98 3.05 -8.40
C ASN A 58 -6.08 4.05 -9.55
N ALA A 59 -5.54 5.26 -9.40
CA ALA A 59 -5.64 6.32 -10.42
C ALA A 59 -4.95 5.98 -11.76
N HIS A 60 -4.02 5.02 -11.75
CA HIS A 60 -3.36 4.50 -12.95
C HIS A 60 -4.30 3.73 -13.91
N LEU A 61 -5.53 3.42 -13.48
CA LEU A 61 -6.52 2.73 -14.30
C LEU A 61 -7.29 3.66 -15.25
N TYR A 62 -7.28 4.97 -14.97
CA TYR A 62 -7.97 6.00 -15.78
C TYR A 62 -7.63 6.00 -17.29
N PRO A 63 -6.39 5.74 -17.74
CA PRO A 63 -6.05 5.77 -19.17
C PRO A 63 -6.31 4.45 -19.93
N ARG A 64 -6.95 3.43 -19.32
CA ARG A 64 -7.02 2.08 -19.93
C ARG A 64 -8.21 1.83 -20.89
N GLY A 65 -9.06 2.82 -21.19
CA GLY A 65 -10.19 2.62 -22.13
C GLY A 65 -10.71 3.90 -22.80
N PRO A 66 -11.37 3.77 -23.97
CA PRO A 66 -12.02 4.89 -24.67
C PRO A 66 -13.32 5.37 -24.01
N ASP A 67 -13.90 4.56 -23.11
CA ASP A 67 -15.13 4.88 -22.38
C ASP A 67 -14.80 5.54 -21.03
N ALA A 68 -15.48 6.65 -20.75
CA ALA A 68 -15.14 7.62 -19.72
C ALA A 68 -15.31 7.17 -18.26
N ASP A 69 -15.82 5.95 -18.01
CA ASP A 69 -16.14 5.45 -16.67
C ASP A 69 -15.36 4.18 -16.31
N VAL A 70 -14.22 4.37 -15.64
CA VAL A 70 -13.47 3.26 -15.03
C VAL A 70 -14.14 2.87 -13.72
N GLN A 71 -14.75 1.68 -13.67
CA GLN A 71 -15.29 1.13 -12.43
C GLN A 71 -14.15 0.65 -11.52
N ILE A 72 -14.11 1.17 -10.29
CA ILE A 72 -13.15 0.78 -9.26
C ILE A 72 -13.90 0.08 -8.14
N ASN A 73 -13.53 -1.18 -7.87
CA ASN A 73 -14.06 -1.97 -6.76
C ASN A 73 -13.13 -1.90 -5.54
N GLU A 74 -13.60 -2.41 -4.40
CA GLU A 74 -12.81 -2.49 -3.16
C GLU A 74 -11.69 -3.54 -3.19
N GLU A 75 -11.58 -4.29 -4.28
CA GLU A 75 -10.50 -5.25 -4.51
C GLU A 75 -9.14 -4.56 -4.60
N ILE A 76 -8.07 -5.31 -4.31
CA ILE A 76 -6.70 -4.87 -4.56
C ILE A 76 -6.41 -5.11 -6.04
N CYS A 77 -6.10 -4.05 -6.75
CA CYS A 77 -5.74 -4.12 -8.16
C CYS A 77 -4.27 -4.53 -8.28
N GLU A 78 -3.97 -5.51 -9.12
CA GLU A 78 -2.59 -5.85 -9.48
C GLU A 78 -2.15 -5.02 -10.70
N PRO A 79 -0.86 -4.65 -10.80
CA PRO A 79 -0.31 -4.05 -12.02
C PRO A 79 -0.42 -5.03 -13.20
N GLY A 80 -0.46 -4.50 -14.42
CA GLY A 80 -0.74 -5.27 -15.63
C GLY A 80 0.32 -6.33 -15.97
N ARG A 81 1.56 -6.15 -15.52
CA ARG A 81 2.58 -7.21 -15.50
C ARG A 81 2.52 -7.91 -14.15
N GLN A 82 2.41 -9.24 -14.18
CA GLN A 82 2.56 -10.10 -12.99
C GLN A 82 3.99 -9.99 -12.47
N SER A 83 4.23 -8.99 -11.63
CA SER A 83 5.43 -8.86 -10.82
C SER A 83 5.08 -9.26 -9.39
N LEU A 84 5.98 -10.00 -8.74
CA LEU A 84 5.82 -10.26 -7.31
C LEU A 84 6.02 -8.95 -6.56
N VAL A 85 5.10 -8.64 -5.63
CA VAL A 85 5.14 -7.38 -4.88
C VAL A 85 6.45 -7.17 -4.11
N LEU A 86 7.10 -8.26 -3.67
CA LEU A 86 8.40 -8.22 -3.01
C LEU A 86 9.54 -7.83 -3.95
N ASP A 87 9.46 -8.22 -5.23
CA ASP A 87 10.45 -7.84 -6.24
C ASP A 87 10.33 -6.34 -6.55
N GLU A 88 9.10 -5.84 -6.69
CA GLU A 88 8.83 -4.41 -6.85
C GLU A 88 9.36 -3.60 -5.67
N LEU A 89 9.16 -4.07 -4.44
CA LEU A 89 9.71 -3.44 -3.24
C LEU A 89 11.24 -3.38 -3.27
N ASN A 90 11.89 -4.47 -3.69
CA ASN A 90 13.34 -4.53 -3.80
C ASN A 90 13.87 -3.56 -4.87
N GLU A 91 13.17 -3.43 -5.99
CA GLU A 91 13.49 -2.43 -7.02
C GLU A 91 13.38 -1.01 -6.47
N VAL A 92 12.29 -0.69 -5.78
CA VAL A 92 12.07 0.64 -5.16
C VAL A 92 13.16 0.97 -4.17
N ARG A 93 13.55 0.03 -3.30
CA ARG A 93 14.63 0.22 -2.33
C ARG A 93 15.99 0.43 -3.00
N LYS A 94 16.27 -0.32 -4.07
CA LYS A 94 17.58 -0.29 -4.75
C LYS A 94 17.74 0.93 -5.65
N SER A 95 16.69 1.30 -6.38
CA SER A 95 16.76 2.28 -7.48
C SER A 95 15.94 3.55 -7.23
N GLY A 96 15.04 3.54 -6.24
CA GLY A 96 14.07 4.62 -6.03
C GLY A 96 12.87 4.58 -6.98
N THR A 97 12.78 3.55 -7.83
CA THR A 97 11.68 3.29 -8.78
C THR A 97 11.45 1.78 -8.95
N SER A 98 10.47 1.36 -9.75
CA SER A 98 10.24 -0.04 -10.13
C SER A 98 9.77 -0.14 -11.58
N GLN A 99 9.98 -1.29 -12.22
CA GLN A 99 9.44 -1.54 -13.55
C GLN A 99 7.91 -1.42 -13.57
N ALA A 100 7.23 -1.85 -12.50
CA ALA A 100 5.78 -1.72 -12.39
C ALA A 100 5.36 -0.24 -12.33
N TYR A 101 6.07 0.61 -11.60
CA TYR A 101 5.79 2.05 -11.56
C TYR A 101 6.03 2.72 -12.92
N GLU A 102 7.13 2.40 -13.59
CA GLU A 102 7.48 3.01 -14.89
C GLU A 102 6.58 2.51 -16.04
N ALA A 103 6.09 1.26 -15.96
CA ALA A 103 5.21 0.68 -16.97
C ALA A 103 3.75 1.13 -16.82
N GLU A 104 3.37 1.61 -15.64
CA GLU A 104 2.01 2.02 -15.31
C GLU A 104 1.90 3.54 -15.24
N ASN A 105 0.82 4.10 -15.80
CA ASN A 105 0.64 5.55 -15.87
C ASN A 105 0.11 6.13 -14.55
N PHE A 106 0.80 5.90 -13.45
CA PHE A 106 0.46 6.50 -12.16
C PHE A 106 0.63 8.02 -12.24
N PRO A 107 -0.42 8.82 -11.98
CA PRO A 107 -0.31 10.28 -12.07
C PRO A 107 0.63 10.87 -11.01
N TRP A 108 0.80 10.18 -9.88
CA TRP A 108 1.68 10.61 -8.79
C TRP A 108 2.43 9.43 -8.19
N ALA A 109 3.69 9.64 -7.83
CA ALA A 109 4.47 8.65 -7.09
C ALA A 109 3.84 8.29 -5.73
N TYR A 110 3.15 9.26 -5.10
CA TYR A 110 2.34 9.02 -3.90
C TYR A 110 1.27 7.93 -4.12
N ALA A 111 0.56 7.98 -5.25
CA ALA A 111 -0.47 7.00 -5.59
C ALA A 111 0.13 5.60 -5.73
N TYR A 112 1.28 5.49 -6.41
CA TYR A 112 2.00 4.23 -6.53
C TYR A 112 2.49 3.72 -5.17
N ALA A 113 3.08 4.58 -4.34
CA ALA A 113 3.54 4.21 -3.00
C ALA A 113 2.40 3.70 -2.13
N LYS A 114 1.21 4.32 -2.19
CA LYS A 114 0.00 3.82 -1.54
C LYS A 114 -0.42 2.46 -2.09
N HIS A 115 -0.47 2.31 -3.41
CA HIS A 115 -0.86 1.10 -4.11
C HIS A 115 0.02 -0.12 -3.77
N ILE A 116 1.35 0.01 -3.91
CA ILE A 116 2.27 -1.08 -3.56
C ILE A 116 2.18 -1.43 -2.06
N THR A 117 1.95 -0.43 -1.19
CA THR A 117 1.77 -0.69 0.25
C THR A 117 0.52 -1.52 0.55
N GLU A 118 -0.60 -1.27 -0.14
CA GLU A 118 -1.81 -2.11 0.00
C GLU A 118 -1.52 -3.57 -0.33
N ARG A 119 -0.82 -3.82 -1.44
CA ARG A 119 -0.41 -5.16 -1.90
C ARG A 119 0.58 -5.81 -0.93
N LEU A 120 1.55 -5.05 -0.42
CA LEU A 120 2.52 -5.54 0.56
C LEU A 120 1.84 -5.95 1.87
N LEU A 121 0.93 -5.12 2.39
CA LEU A 121 0.18 -5.45 3.60
C LEU A 121 -0.69 -6.69 3.37
N GLN A 122 -1.37 -6.81 2.23
CA GLN A 122 -2.12 -8.02 1.90
C GLN A 122 -1.21 -9.26 1.90
N HIS A 123 -0.05 -9.18 1.26
CA HIS A 123 0.95 -10.25 1.25
C HIS A 123 1.40 -10.62 2.67
N TYR A 124 1.83 -9.64 3.49
CA TYR A 124 2.31 -9.91 4.83
C TYR A 124 1.25 -10.50 5.74
N PHE A 125 0.03 -9.96 5.72
CA PHE A 125 -1.06 -10.49 6.54
C PHE A 125 -1.49 -11.89 6.09
N SER A 126 -1.33 -12.23 4.80
CA SER A 126 -1.57 -13.60 4.33
C SER A 126 -0.49 -14.58 4.78
N VAL A 127 0.79 -14.22 4.69
CA VAL A 127 1.90 -15.03 5.21
C VAL A 127 1.76 -15.33 6.72
N HIS A 128 1.13 -14.42 7.47
CA HIS A 128 0.87 -14.58 8.90
C HIS A 128 -0.50 -15.20 9.24
N ALA A 129 -1.26 -15.68 8.24
CA ALA A 129 -2.62 -16.23 8.41
C ALA A 129 -3.56 -15.27 9.19
N ALA A 130 -3.42 -13.98 8.93
CA ALA A 130 -4.08 -12.88 9.64
C ALA A 130 -4.89 -11.97 8.70
N GLU A 131 -5.24 -12.43 7.50
CA GLU A 131 -5.90 -11.64 6.45
C GLU A 131 -7.15 -10.92 6.96
N LYS A 132 -7.94 -11.60 7.80
CA LYS A 132 -9.16 -11.05 8.41
C LYS A 132 -8.90 -9.91 9.39
N LYS A 133 -7.65 -9.64 9.78
CA LYS A 133 -7.28 -8.55 10.69
C LYS A 133 -6.91 -7.27 9.94
N LEU A 134 -6.61 -7.36 8.64
CA LEU A 134 -6.28 -6.22 7.81
C LEU A 134 -7.56 -5.53 7.32
N LEU A 135 -7.63 -4.21 7.51
CA LEU A 135 -8.63 -3.35 6.89
C LEU A 135 -7.91 -2.20 6.18
N ILE A 136 -8.20 -2.02 4.89
CA ILE A 136 -7.67 -0.91 4.10
C ILE A 136 -8.81 0.07 3.84
N ILE A 137 -8.58 1.34 4.15
CA ILE A 137 -9.54 2.42 3.91
C ILE A 137 -8.95 3.37 2.88
N ARG A 138 -9.68 3.68 1.81
CA ARG A 138 -9.23 4.55 0.70
C ARG A 138 -10.02 5.88 0.69
N PRO A 139 -9.70 6.85 1.56
CA PRO A 139 -10.41 8.14 1.58
C PRO A 139 -10.03 9.02 0.37
N THR A 140 -10.90 9.97 0.03
CA THR A 140 -10.56 11.15 -0.77
C THR A 140 -10.15 12.28 0.18
N ASN A 141 -9.00 12.91 -0.06
CA ASN A 141 -8.55 14.10 0.68
C ASN A 141 -8.82 15.36 -0.12
#